data_AF-A0A0V0JBF3-F1
#
_entry.id   AF-A0A0V0JBF3-F1
#
_cell.length_a   1.000
_cell.length_b   1.000
_cell.length_c   1.000
_cell.angle_alpha   90.00
_cell.angle_beta   90.00
_cell.angle_gamma   90.00
#
_symmetry.space_group_name_H-M   'P 1'
#
loop_
_entity.id
_entity.type
_entity.pdbx_description
1 polymer ?
#
loop_
_entity_poly.entity_id
_entity_poly.type
_entity_poly.pdbx_seq_one_letter_code
_entity_poly.pdbx_strand_id
1 'polypeptide(L)'
;MQNHILVCLLAAPSAPLLGLRSFVLPLRASNIEQRQLRPIVFLGDLEFLRQEWQEISNFPKVFLLPGSPLSRKNLWRARIHVCSVCVVLGISDTVHVDDPYMLDKEVILCALNIRALKIPHGMPHFVSNEPIVRRSGAEIPLLTALTMDSNIHFLDPEDFATGKSDVHVYLTIPFARGLAFSASVLDALVSTAYFDRNAITLIRYLVTGGTTPVLEKWASYGGEFYANLDIQDDAIRRIEGDLAKRFIRNLSQNKYKRPQLRQMSFRDSQLASIRAENGRSQLCFGKLFCQALTQHGILCLGLFRLSPPAQVMLNARTDIFWSPLKKHAHEVLGQPVLPHNQSACSPEDIPQVQCSSKASSVREQAQLPSFAASLHVPQTVSSKIDSRTILSFGCRVAGEPNYPAANSRYVITNPPIDFPVYGTDLVFCLTPHS
;
A
#
# COMPACT_ATOMS: atom_id res chain seq x y z
N MET A 1 -5.90 -18.03 8.63
CA MET A 1 -4.82 -17.26 7.97
C MET A 1 -5.01 -15.77 8.27
N GLN A 2 -3.94 -15.07 8.64
CA GLN A 2 -3.89 -13.64 9.00
C GLN A 2 -2.52 -13.07 8.56
N ASN A 3 -2.40 -11.74 8.45
CA ASN A 3 -1.15 -11.05 8.09
C ASN A 3 -0.50 -11.63 6.81
N HIS A 4 -1.34 -12.06 5.88
CA HIS A 4 -0.94 -12.66 4.60
C HIS A 4 -0.88 -11.59 3.51
N ILE A 5 -0.25 -11.90 2.40
CA ILE A 5 -0.26 -11.08 1.18
C ILE A 5 -1.38 -11.65 0.31
N LEU A 6 -2.40 -10.84 0.03
CA LEU A 6 -3.44 -11.21 -0.92
C LEU A 6 -3.08 -10.64 -2.28
N VAL A 7 -3.03 -11.47 -3.32
CA VAL A 7 -2.77 -11.05 -4.69
C VAL A 7 -4.02 -11.34 -5.51
N CYS A 8 -4.74 -10.29 -5.88
CA CYS A 8 -5.90 -10.30 -6.74
C CYS A 8 -5.43 -10.24 -8.21
N LEU A 9 -5.62 -11.33 -8.95
CA LEU A 9 -5.29 -11.45 -10.36
C LEU A 9 -6.55 -11.31 -11.22
N LEU A 10 -6.56 -10.30 -12.07
CA LEU A 10 -7.59 -10.05 -13.07
C LEU A 10 -6.98 -10.40 -14.43
N ALA A 11 -7.11 -11.66 -14.82
CA ALA A 11 -6.59 -12.20 -16.07
C ALA A 11 -7.57 -13.27 -16.55
N ALA A 12 -7.91 -13.29 -17.84
CA ALA A 12 -8.69 -14.38 -18.38
C ALA A 12 -7.78 -15.60 -18.68
N PRO A 13 -8.37 -16.78 -18.91
CA PRO A 13 -7.61 -18.00 -19.18
C PRO A 13 -6.67 -17.93 -20.39
N SER A 14 -6.97 -17.04 -21.35
CA SER A 14 -6.20 -16.80 -22.57
C SER A 14 -5.12 -15.71 -22.42
N ALA A 15 -5.06 -15.03 -21.27
CA ALA A 15 -4.10 -13.96 -21.03
C ALA A 15 -2.65 -14.47 -21.09
N PRO A 16 -1.68 -13.62 -21.47
CA PRO A 16 -0.28 -13.97 -21.35
C PRO A 16 0.13 -14.22 -19.88
N LEU A 17 1.08 -15.14 -19.70
CA LEU A 17 1.65 -15.44 -18.39
C LEU A 17 2.36 -14.21 -17.79
N LEU A 18 2.14 -13.98 -16.49
CA LEU A 18 2.74 -12.87 -15.74
C LEU A 18 4.13 -13.24 -15.18
N GLY A 19 4.38 -14.54 -14.99
CA GLY A 19 5.58 -15.03 -14.33
C GLY A 19 5.52 -14.78 -12.81
N LEU A 20 4.53 -15.38 -12.13
CA LEU A 20 4.31 -15.20 -10.69
C LEU A 20 5.52 -15.58 -9.83
N ARG A 21 6.41 -16.42 -10.35
CA ARG A 21 7.70 -16.72 -9.73
C ARG A 21 8.51 -15.47 -9.41
N SER A 22 8.57 -14.49 -10.31
CA SER A 22 9.30 -13.24 -10.09
C SER A 22 8.72 -12.40 -8.94
N PHE A 23 7.43 -12.56 -8.67
CA PHE A 23 6.75 -11.95 -7.53
C PHE A 23 7.02 -12.70 -6.22
N VAL A 24 6.99 -14.04 -6.26
CA VAL A 24 7.16 -14.88 -5.06
C VAL A 24 8.62 -14.93 -4.59
N LEU A 25 9.58 -14.96 -5.53
CA LEU A 25 10.99 -15.19 -5.25
C LEU A 25 11.58 -14.19 -4.23
N PRO A 26 11.39 -12.85 -4.35
CA PRO A 26 11.92 -11.91 -3.37
C PRO A 26 11.25 -12.03 -2.00
N LEU A 27 9.96 -12.40 -1.97
CA LEU A 27 9.19 -12.62 -0.74
C LEU A 27 9.53 -13.95 -0.05
N ARG A 28 10.38 -14.76 -0.69
CA ARG A 28 10.92 -16.03 -0.18
C ARG A 28 12.46 -16.01 -0.19
N ALA A 29 13.06 -14.83 -0.28
CA ALA A 29 14.50 -14.67 -0.26
C ALA A 29 15.09 -15.34 0.99
N SER A 30 16.24 -16.00 0.80
CA SER A 30 16.85 -16.81 1.86
C SER A 30 17.28 -15.99 3.06
N ASN A 31 17.53 -14.69 2.92
CA ASN A 31 17.81 -13.79 4.05
C ASN A 31 16.59 -13.54 4.95
N ILE A 32 15.38 -14.00 4.60
CA ILE A 32 14.18 -13.94 5.46
C ILE A 32 14.05 -15.25 6.26
N GLU A 33 13.69 -15.14 7.54
CA GLU A 33 13.46 -16.32 8.38
C GLU A 33 12.11 -16.98 8.10
N GLN A 34 12.04 -18.32 8.21
CA GLN A 34 10.83 -19.11 7.94
C GLN A 34 9.62 -18.67 8.78
N ARG A 35 9.87 -18.25 10.04
CA ARG A 35 8.84 -17.73 10.95
C ARG A 35 8.28 -16.38 10.52
N GLN A 36 9.09 -15.55 9.84
CA GLN A 36 8.70 -14.23 9.37
C GLN A 36 8.03 -14.25 8.00
N LEU A 37 8.11 -15.37 7.26
CA LEU A 37 7.44 -15.53 5.97
C LEU A 37 5.93 -15.39 6.10
N ARG A 38 5.40 -14.35 5.43
CA ARG A 38 3.97 -14.12 5.27
C ARG A 38 3.39 -15.08 4.22
N PRO A 39 2.26 -15.74 4.50
CA PRO A 39 1.54 -16.51 3.48
C PRO A 39 1.18 -15.63 2.29
N ILE A 40 1.22 -16.18 1.08
CA ILE A 40 0.75 -15.52 -0.15
C ILE A 40 -0.49 -16.27 -0.63
N VAL A 41 -1.58 -15.55 -0.89
CA VAL A 41 -2.82 -16.11 -1.44
C VAL A 41 -3.08 -15.45 -2.78
N PHE A 42 -3.07 -16.23 -3.86
CA PHE A 42 -3.49 -15.78 -5.18
C PHE A 42 -4.99 -16.02 -5.36
N LEU A 43 -5.75 -14.94 -5.56
CA LEU A 43 -7.17 -14.96 -5.87
C LEU A 43 -7.36 -14.60 -7.34
N GLY A 44 -7.92 -15.50 -8.14
CA GLY A 44 -8.09 -15.30 -9.58
C GLY A 44 -8.78 -16.48 -10.26
N ASP A 45 -8.80 -16.46 -11.58
CA ASP A 45 -9.33 -17.55 -12.39
C ASP A 45 -8.50 -18.84 -12.22
N LEU A 46 -9.17 -19.98 -12.11
CA LEU A 46 -8.51 -21.26 -11.83
C LEU A 46 -7.68 -21.76 -13.02
N GLU A 47 -8.12 -21.53 -14.24
CA GLU A 47 -7.44 -21.99 -15.44
C GLU A 47 -6.14 -21.23 -15.63
N PHE A 48 -6.18 -19.90 -15.50
CA PHE A 48 -4.97 -19.06 -15.52
C PHE A 48 -3.99 -19.45 -14.40
N LEU A 49 -4.49 -19.58 -13.15
CA LEU A 49 -3.65 -19.93 -12.00
C LEU A 49 -2.97 -21.29 -12.14
N ARG A 50 -3.60 -22.27 -12.81
CA ARG A 50 -3.02 -23.59 -13.05
C ARG A 50 -1.81 -23.54 -13.98
N GLN A 51 -1.83 -22.65 -14.97
CA GLN A 51 -0.71 -22.48 -15.90
C GLN A 51 0.53 -21.93 -15.18
N GLU A 52 0.35 -20.96 -14.28
CA GLU A 52 1.43 -20.37 -13.48
C GLU A 52 1.88 -21.26 -12.30
N TRP A 53 1.03 -22.19 -11.83
CA TRP A 53 1.28 -22.96 -10.61
C TRP A 53 2.56 -23.79 -10.65
N GLN A 54 2.94 -24.30 -11.82
CA GLN A 54 4.15 -25.13 -11.98
C GLN A 54 5.39 -24.41 -11.45
N GLU A 55 5.51 -23.11 -11.76
CA GLU A 55 6.66 -22.27 -11.39
C GLU A 55 6.68 -21.85 -9.92
N ILE A 56 5.54 -21.93 -9.21
CA ILE A 56 5.42 -21.45 -7.83
C ILE A 56 5.10 -22.54 -6.78
N SER A 57 4.79 -23.75 -7.22
CA SER A 57 4.39 -24.88 -6.38
C SER A 57 5.41 -25.24 -5.30
N ASN A 58 6.69 -25.04 -5.59
CA ASN A 58 7.80 -25.36 -4.70
C ASN A 58 8.02 -24.34 -3.56
N PHE A 59 7.33 -23.18 -3.57
CA PHE A 59 7.53 -22.16 -2.53
C PHE A 59 6.68 -22.42 -1.28
N PRO A 60 7.24 -22.20 -0.08
CA PRO A 60 6.50 -22.43 1.15
C PRO A 60 5.40 -21.37 1.34
N LYS A 61 4.28 -21.77 1.96
CA LYS A 61 3.16 -20.89 2.34
C LYS A 61 2.59 -20.09 1.15
N VAL A 62 2.47 -20.71 -0.02
CA VAL A 62 1.79 -20.16 -1.19
C VAL A 62 0.49 -20.92 -1.41
N PHE A 63 -0.61 -20.22 -1.63
CA PHE A 63 -1.95 -20.79 -1.72
C PHE A 63 -2.71 -20.19 -2.90
N LEU A 64 -3.56 -21.01 -3.53
CA LEU A 64 -4.48 -20.59 -4.57
C LEU A 64 -5.91 -20.53 -4.02
N LEU A 65 -6.65 -19.49 -4.36
CA LEU A 65 -8.07 -19.35 -4.07
C LEU A 65 -8.80 -19.07 -5.39
N PRO A 66 -9.46 -20.07 -5.99
CA PRO A 66 -10.18 -19.87 -7.24
C PRO A 66 -11.40 -18.97 -7.02
N GLY A 67 -11.56 -17.98 -7.90
CA GLY A 67 -12.70 -17.08 -7.96
C GLY A 67 -12.32 -15.68 -8.44
N SER A 68 -13.34 -14.89 -8.80
CA SER A 68 -13.12 -13.51 -9.24
C SER A 68 -12.78 -12.57 -8.07
N PRO A 69 -11.73 -11.73 -8.18
CA PRO A 69 -11.44 -10.63 -7.25
C PRO A 69 -12.53 -9.55 -7.19
N LEU A 70 -13.33 -9.38 -8.24
CA LEU A 70 -14.43 -8.41 -8.28
C LEU A 70 -15.58 -8.85 -7.35
N SER A 71 -15.66 -10.14 -7.01
CA SER A 71 -16.66 -10.67 -6.09
C SER A 71 -16.26 -10.40 -4.64
N ARG A 72 -17.05 -9.55 -3.94
CA ARG A 72 -16.86 -9.29 -2.50
C ARG A 72 -16.88 -10.57 -1.68
N LYS A 73 -17.71 -11.56 -2.04
CA LYS A 73 -17.75 -12.87 -1.37
C LYS A 73 -16.38 -13.57 -1.40
N ASN A 74 -15.69 -13.52 -2.53
CA ASN A 74 -14.36 -14.12 -2.66
C ASN A 74 -13.30 -13.34 -1.88
N LEU A 75 -13.35 -12.00 -1.89
CA LEU A 75 -12.48 -11.16 -1.05
C LEU A 75 -12.65 -11.46 0.45
N TRP A 76 -13.89 -11.70 0.90
CA TRP A 76 -14.18 -12.12 2.27
C TRP A 76 -13.68 -13.54 2.57
N ARG A 77 -13.84 -14.49 1.65
CA ARG A 77 -13.25 -15.84 1.76
C ARG A 77 -11.73 -15.80 1.83
N ALA A 78 -11.11 -14.87 1.11
CA ALA A 78 -9.68 -14.58 1.16
C ALA A 78 -9.24 -13.87 2.45
N ARG A 79 -10.18 -13.50 3.34
CA ARG A 79 -9.92 -12.78 4.59
C ARG A 79 -9.20 -11.44 4.39
N ILE A 80 -9.63 -10.68 3.38
CA ILE A 80 -9.03 -9.38 3.04
C ILE A 80 -8.94 -8.40 4.23
N HIS A 81 -9.89 -8.44 5.16
CA HIS A 81 -9.94 -7.56 6.34
C HIS A 81 -8.72 -7.73 7.28
N VAL A 82 -8.05 -8.90 7.27
CA VAL A 82 -6.86 -9.21 8.08
C VAL A 82 -5.61 -9.48 7.23
N CYS A 83 -5.63 -9.11 5.94
CA CYS A 83 -4.42 -9.18 5.12
C CYS A 83 -3.41 -8.09 5.55
N SER A 84 -2.14 -8.35 5.28
CA SER A 84 -1.05 -7.40 5.50
C SER A 84 -1.01 -6.34 4.41
N VAL A 85 -1.19 -6.77 3.16
CA VAL A 85 -1.30 -5.96 1.96
C VAL A 85 -2.13 -6.74 0.94
N CYS A 86 -2.92 -6.02 0.17
CA CYS A 86 -3.60 -6.52 -1.02
C CYS A 86 -2.91 -5.95 -2.25
N VAL A 87 -2.56 -6.81 -3.21
CA VAL A 87 -1.96 -6.42 -4.49
C VAL A 87 -2.99 -6.71 -5.58
N VAL A 88 -3.26 -5.76 -6.46
CA VAL A 88 -4.17 -5.92 -7.59
C VAL A 88 -3.35 -5.83 -8.87
N LEU A 89 -3.37 -6.91 -9.65
CA LEU A 89 -2.68 -7.04 -10.92
C LEU A 89 -3.72 -7.36 -11.99
N GLY A 90 -3.68 -6.62 -13.09
CA GLY A 90 -4.51 -6.87 -14.27
C GLY A 90 -3.66 -7.25 -15.46
N ILE A 91 -4.20 -8.13 -16.29
CA ILE A 91 -3.62 -8.53 -17.56
C ILE A 91 -4.73 -8.41 -18.60
N SER A 92 -4.48 -7.59 -19.62
CA SER A 92 -5.40 -7.48 -20.76
C SER A 92 -5.22 -8.69 -21.67
N ASP A 93 -6.33 -9.34 -22.03
CA ASP A 93 -6.34 -10.44 -23.01
C ASP A 93 -6.08 -9.95 -24.43
N THR A 94 -6.38 -8.67 -24.72
CA THR A 94 -6.35 -8.12 -26.07
C THR A 94 -5.16 -7.19 -26.26
N VAL A 95 -4.38 -7.47 -27.31
CA VAL A 95 -3.29 -6.62 -27.80
C VAL A 95 -3.83 -5.30 -28.38
N HIS A 96 -5.08 -5.30 -28.83
CA HIS A 96 -5.78 -4.12 -29.34
C HIS A 96 -6.97 -3.80 -28.45
N VAL A 97 -6.90 -2.65 -27.78
CA VAL A 97 -8.06 -1.99 -27.16
C VAL A 97 -8.23 -0.68 -27.90
N ASP A 98 -9.44 -0.41 -28.41
CA ASP A 98 -9.74 0.80 -29.20
C ASP A 98 -9.47 2.08 -28.39
N ASP A 99 -9.68 2.02 -27.07
CA ASP A 99 -9.40 3.07 -26.13
C ASP A 99 -8.36 2.62 -25.07
N PRO A 100 -7.11 3.12 -25.11
CA PRO A 100 -6.10 2.80 -24.12
C PRO A 100 -6.52 3.07 -22.67
N TYR A 101 -7.40 4.05 -22.42
CA TYR A 101 -7.89 4.35 -21.07
C TYR A 101 -8.70 3.19 -20.47
N MET A 102 -9.24 2.30 -21.31
CA MET A 102 -10.05 1.15 -20.88
C MET A 102 -9.21 -0.07 -20.45
N LEU A 103 -7.88 -0.04 -20.60
CA LEU A 103 -6.99 -1.14 -20.23
C LEU A 103 -7.06 -1.48 -18.74
N ASP A 104 -7.10 -0.46 -17.87
CA ASP A 104 -7.05 -0.65 -16.42
C ASP A 104 -8.43 -0.71 -15.75
N LYS A 105 -9.52 -0.79 -16.53
CA LYS A 105 -10.90 -0.68 -16.01
C LYS A 105 -11.18 -1.68 -14.88
N GLU A 106 -10.79 -2.94 -15.04
CA GLU A 106 -11.07 -3.99 -14.05
C GLU A 106 -10.20 -3.82 -12.79
N VAL A 107 -8.95 -3.40 -12.99
CA VAL A 107 -7.98 -3.15 -11.93
C VAL A 107 -8.47 -2.02 -11.02
N ILE A 108 -8.88 -0.90 -11.62
CA ILE A 108 -9.43 0.25 -10.92
C ILE A 108 -10.73 -0.12 -10.21
N LEU A 109 -11.64 -0.82 -10.90
CA LEU A 109 -12.90 -1.29 -10.30
C LEU A 109 -12.65 -2.19 -9.09
N CYS A 110 -11.68 -3.11 -9.17
CA CYS A 110 -11.30 -3.97 -8.07
C CYS A 110 -10.73 -3.17 -6.88
N ALA A 111 -9.82 -2.23 -7.14
CA ALA A 111 -9.24 -1.35 -6.13
C ALA A 111 -10.32 -0.53 -5.40
N LEU A 112 -11.23 0.11 -6.15
CA LEU A 112 -12.34 0.88 -5.59
C LEU A 112 -13.34 0.00 -4.83
N ASN A 113 -13.62 -1.21 -5.33
CA ASN A 113 -14.48 -2.17 -4.66
C ASN A 113 -13.90 -2.59 -3.30
N ILE A 114 -12.58 -2.82 -3.21
CA ILE A 114 -11.86 -3.10 -1.96
C ILE A 114 -11.97 -1.90 -1.01
N ARG A 115 -11.68 -0.68 -1.47
CA ARG A 115 -11.78 0.54 -0.64
C ARG A 115 -13.20 0.77 -0.11
N ALA A 116 -14.22 0.39 -0.88
CA ALA A 116 -15.63 0.53 -0.52
C ALA A 116 -16.18 -0.58 0.42
N LEU A 117 -15.36 -1.57 0.80
CA LEU A 117 -15.82 -2.61 1.74
C LEU A 117 -16.15 -2.01 3.11
N LYS A 118 -17.32 -2.35 3.65
CA LYS A 118 -17.69 -2.05 5.03
C LYS A 118 -17.28 -3.23 5.91
N ILE A 119 -16.43 -2.99 6.91
CA ILE A 119 -15.98 -4.02 7.84
C ILE A 119 -16.79 -3.90 9.13
N PRO A 120 -17.65 -4.87 9.48
CA PRO A 120 -18.54 -4.77 10.63
C PRO A 120 -17.79 -4.62 11.96
N HIS A 121 -18.26 -3.70 12.81
CA HIS A 121 -17.64 -3.35 14.10
C HIS A 121 -17.61 -4.46 15.16
N GLY A 122 -18.26 -5.61 14.93
CA GLY A 122 -18.29 -6.76 15.85
C GLY A 122 -17.35 -7.92 15.48
N MET A 123 -16.82 -7.95 14.25
CA MET A 123 -15.87 -8.98 13.84
C MET A 123 -14.56 -9.02 14.65
N PRO A 124 -14.03 -7.90 15.19
CA PRO A 124 -12.83 -7.91 16.02
C PRO A 124 -12.98 -8.69 17.34
N HIS A 125 -14.20 -8.80 17.88
CA HIS A 125 -14.46 -9.44 19.17
C HIS A 125 -14.67 -10.96 19.09
N PHE A 126 -15.13 -11.48 17.95
CA PHE A 126 -15.30 -12.93 17.77
C PHE A 126 -13.99 -13.68 17.48
N VAL A 127 -12.90 -12.94 17.21
CA VAL A 127 -11.60 -13.52 16.86
C VAL A 127 -10.56 -12.93 17.82
N SER A 128 -10.55 -13.49 19.03
CA SER A 128 -9.92 -12.94 20.26
C SER A 128 -8.38 -12.85 20.27
N ASN A 129 -7.71 -12.71 19.13
CA ASN A 129 -6.23 -12.60 19.04
C ASN A 129 -5.75 -11.88 17.76
N GLU A 130 -6.61 -11.13 17.05
CA GLU A 130 -6.24 -10.48 15.79
C GLU A 130 -5.47 -9.16 16.02
N PRO A 131 -4.20 -9.03 15.61
CA PRO A 131 -3.41 -7.80 15.79
C PRO A 131 -3.78 -6.67 14.83
N ILE A 132 -4.68 -6.92 13.86
CA ILE A 132 -5.06 -5.95 12.81
C ILE A 132 -6.57 -5.75 12.84
N VAL A 133 -7.00 -4.64 13.46
CA VAL A 133 -8.41 -4.25 13.50
C VAL A 133 -8.65 -3.13 12.48
N ARG A 134 -9.46 -3.41 11.46
CA ARG A 134 -9.91 -2.43 10.46
C ARG A 134 -11.40 -2.20 10.56
N ARG A 135 -11.83 -0.98 10.31
CA ARG A 135 -13.25 -0.56 10.31
C ARG A 135 -13.80 -0.32 8.91
N SER A 136 -12.91 -0.18 7.93
CA SER A 136 -13.26 0.07 6.53
C SER A 136 -12.24 -0.57 5.59
N GLY A 137 -12.69 -0.92 4.39
CA GLY A 137 -11.84 -1.34 3.29
C GLY A 137 -10.81 -0.28 2.88
N ALA A 138 -11.12 1.00 3.11
CA ALA A 138 -10.20 2.10 2.89
C ALA A 138 -8.93 2.07 3.78
N GLU A 139 -8.95 1.30 4.88
CA GLU A 139 -7.80 1.08 5.78
C GLU A 139 -6.94 -0.13 5.36
N ILE A 140 -7.32 -0.86 4.29
CA ILE A 140 -6.57 -2.01 3.78
C ILE A 140 -5.41 -1.49 2.92
N PRO A 141 -4.14 -1.81 3.24
CA PRO A 141 -3.00 -1.46 2.41
C PRO A 141 -3.16 -2.11 1.04
N LEU A 142 -3.18 -1.27 0.00
CA LEU A 142 -3.47 -1.67 -1.36
C LEU A 142 -2.33 -1.22 -2.27
N LEU A 143 -1.84 -2.11 -3.12
CA LEU A 143 -0.92 -1.80 -4.20
C LEU A 143 -1.56 -2.22 -5.53
N THR A 144 -1.69 -1.29 -6.45
CA THR A 144 -2.37 -1.48 -7.73
C THR A 144 -1.39 -1.24 -8.87
N ALA A 145 -1.19 -2.24 -9.73
CA ALA A 145 -0.39 -2.07 -10.94
C ALA A 145 -1.27 -1.52 -12.06
N LEU A 146 -0.85 -0.41 -12.68
CA LEU A 146 -1.53 0.23 -13.79
C LEU A 146 -0.69 0.12 -15.06
N THR A 147 -1.37 0.01 -16.19
CA THR A 147 -0.78 0.02 -17.53
C THR A 147 -0.68 1.45 -18.05
N MET A 148 -1.73 2.25 -17.83
CA MET A 148 -1.78 3.65 -18.26
C MET A 148 -1.58 4.62 -17.10
N ASP A 149 -0.62 5.52 -17.27
CA ASP A 149 -0.28 6.58 -16.33
C ASP A 149 -1.45 7.51 -16.02
N SER A 150 -2.20 7.89 -17.05
CA SER A 150 -3.33 8.81 -16.97
C SER A 150 -4.50 8.27 -16.12
N ASN A 151 -4.57 6.96 -15.93
CA ASN A 151 -5.62 6.32 -15.15
C ASN A 151 -5.39 6.40 -13.63
N ILE A 152 -4.21 6.85 -13.18
CA ILE A 152 -3.84 6.86 -11.76
C ILE A 152 -4.80 7.71 -10.91
N HIS A 153 -5.32 8.80 -11.46
CA HIS A 153 -6.22 9.72 -10.76
C HIS A 153 -7.55 9.07 -10.34
N PHE A 154 -7.95 7.97 -10.96
CA PHE A 154 -9.18 7.24 -10.58
C PHE A 154 -9.05 6.48 -9.26
N LEU A 155 -7.83 6.27 -8.76
CA LEU A 155 -7.60 5.52 -7.53
C LEU A 155 -7.88 6.35 -6.27
N ASP A 156 -7.84 7.68 -6.33
CA ASP A 156 -8.12 8.55 -5.19
C ASP A 156 -8.98 9.77 -5.56
N PRO A 157 -10.14 9.97 -4.89
CA PRO A 157 -11.06 11.04 -5.25
C PRO A 157 -10.50 12.45 -5.00
N GLU A 158 -9.54 12.62 -4.08
CA GLU A 158 -8.91 13.92 -3.84
C GLU A 158 -8.15 14.41 -5.08
N ASP A 159 -7.48 13.48 -5.77
CA ASP A 159 -6.68 13.74 -6.96
C ASP A 159 -7.57 14.03 -8.18
N PHE A 160 -8.67 13.29 -8.31
CA PHE A 160 -9.71 13.55 -9.31
C PHE A 160 -10.34 14.95 -9.16
N ALA A 161 -10.63 15.36 -7.91
CA ALA A 161 -11.26 16.65 -7.64
C ALA A 161 -10.38 17.85 -7.99
N THR A 162 -9.04 17.69 -7.97
CA THR A 162 -8.12 18.73 -8.40
C THR A 162 -8.18 19.03 -9.91
N GLY A 163 -8.75 18.14 -10.73
CA GLY A 163 -8.95 18.37 -12.17
C GLY A 163 -7.66 18.49 -12.99
N LYS A 164 -6.50 18.20 -12.39
CA LYS A 164 -5.19 18.28 -13.05
C LYS A 164 -4.77 16.90 -13.55
N SER A 165 -5.36 16.48 -14.67
CA SER A 165 -5.00 15.22 -15.34
C SER A 165 -3.63 15.24 -16.02
N ASP A 166 -2.99 16.42 -16.10
CA ASP A 166 -1.70 16.63 -16.77
C ASP A 166 -0.51 16.66 -15.79
N VAL A 167 -0.69 16.08 -14.59
CA VAL A 167 0.37 16.00 -13.59
C VAL A 167 1.14 14.70 -13.80
N HIS A 168 2.47 14.78 -13.83
CA HIS A 168 3.31 13.58 -13.90
C HIS A 168 2.96 12.59 -12.79
N VAL A 169 2.94 11.30 -13.12
CA VAL A 169 2.58 10.19 -12.22
C VAL A 169 3.24 10.30 -10.85
N TYR A 170 4.53 10.65 -10.81
CA TYR A 170 5.29 10.71 -9.56
C TYR A 170 4.87 11.83 -8.59
N LEU A 171 4.09 12.82 -9.05
CA LEU A 171 3.53 13.89 -8.23
C LEU A 171 2.10 13.62 -7.78
N THR A 172 1.49 12.52 -8.25
CA THR A 172 0.12 12.16 -7.88
C THR A 172 0.04 11.57 -6.48
N ILE A 173 -1.11 11.76 -5.84
CA ILE A 173 -1.36 11.25 -4.49
C ILE A 173 -1.25 9.72 -4.41
N PRO A 174 -1.84 8.92 -5.33
CA PRO A 174 -1.76 7.46 -5.27
C PRO A 174 -0.32 6.95 -5.41
N PHE A 175 0.50 7.59 -6.24
CA PHE A 175 1.91 7.24 -6.39
C PHE A 175 2.71 7.54 -5.13
N ALA A 176 2.61 8.78 -4.61
CA ALA A 176 3.36 9.21 -3.43
C ALA A 176 3.02 8.38 -2.17
N ARG A 177 1.79 7.86 -2.10
CA ARG A 177 1.31 6.97 -1.05
C ARG A 177 1.72 5.50 -1.23
N GLY A 178 2.29 5.14 -2.38
CA GLY A 178 2.62 3.75 -2.74
C GLY A 178 1.38 2.89 -3.00
N LEU A 179 0.25 3.50 -3.38
CA LEU A 179 -0.98 2.79 -3.73
C LEU A 179 -0.99 2.32 -5.18
N ALA A 180 -0.26 3.02 -6.05
CA ALA A 180 -0.22 2.76 -7.47
C ALA A 180 1.22 2.59 -7.95
N PHE A 181 1.41 1.69 -8.90
CA PHE A 181 2.67 1.49 -9.60
C PHE A 181 2.39 1.40 -11.09
N SER A 182 3.09 2.20 -11.90
CA SER A 182 3.00 2.13 -13.36
C SER A 182 4.31 1.61 -13.96
N ALA A 183 4.19 0.87 -15.05
CA ALA A 183 5.33 0.36 -15.81
C ALA A 183 6.21 1.49 -16.38
N SER A 184 5.66 2.67 -16.66
CA SER A 184 6.42 3.83 -17.20
C SER A 184 7.57 4.27 -16.28
N VAL A 185 7.44 4.03 -14.97
CA VAL A 185 8.49 4.33 -13.99
C VAL A 185 9.71 3.42 -14.19
N LEU A 186 9.52 2.22 -14.73
CA LEU A 186 10.60 1.31 -15.07
C LEU A 186 11.35 1.74 -16.35
N ASP A 187 10.73 2.51 -17.25
CA ASP A 187 11.41 3.02 -18.45
C ASP A 187 12.56 3.96 -18.08
N ALA A 188 12.41 4.73 -16.99
CA ALA A 188 13.49 5.54 -16.44
C ALA A 188 14.68 4.70 -15.94
N LEU A 189 14.46 3.42 -15.58
CA LEU A 189 15.55 2.52 -15.20
C LEU A 189 16.40 2.11 -16.40
N VAL A 190 15.83 2.06 -17.61
CA VAL A 190 16.59 1.75 -18.84
C VAL A 190 17.62 2.85 -19.09
N SER A 191 17.20 4.12 -19.00
CA SER A 191 18.09 5.27 -19.08
C SER A 191 19.16 5.26 -17.98
N THR A 192 18.78 4.91 -16.75
CA THR A 192 19.73 4.78 -15.64
C THR A 192 20.76 3.67 -15.90
N ALA A 193 20.32 2.52 -16.44
CA ALA A 193 21.18 1.40 -16.77
C ALA A 193 22.15 1.69 -17.93
N TYR A 194 21.76 2.58 -18.86
CA TYR A 194 22.63 3.06 -19.92
C TYR A 194 23.83 3.85 -19.37
N PHE A 195 23.58 4.76 -18.40
CA PHE A 195 24.63 5.59 -17.81
C PHE A 195 25.46 4.86 -16.75
N ASP A 196 24.85 3.99 -15.93
CA ASP A 196 25.55 3.20 -14.93
C ASP A 196 25.09 1.75 -14.91
N ARG A 197 25.98 0.86 -15.38
CA ARG A 197 25.77 -0.59 -15.36
C ARG A 197 25.66 -1.15 -13.93
N ASN A 198 26.27 -0.49 -12.95
CA ASN A 198 26.20 -0.92 -11.56
C ASN A 198 24.84 -0.58 -10.93
N ALA A 199 24.17 0.48 -11.38
CA ALA A 199 22.88 0.89 -10.84
C ALA A 199 21.80 -0.19 -11.01
N ILE A 200 21.66 -0.77 -12.20
CA ILE A 200 20.70 -1.87 -12.43
C ILE A 200 21.04 -3.12 -11.63
N THR A 201 22.35 -3.39 -11.46
CA THR A 201 22.84 -4.50 -10.65
C THR A 201 22.45 -4.31 -9.19
N LEU A 202 22.70 -3.11 -8.63
CA LEU A 202 22.32 -2.74 -7.26
C LEU A 202 20.81 -2.82 -7.04
N ILE A 203 20.01 -2.26 -7.95
CA ILE A 203 18.54 -2.30 -7.88
C ILE A 203 18.05 -3.75 -7.89
N ARG A 204 18.60 -4.60 -8.76
CA ARG A 204 18.27 -6.03 -8.78
C ARG A 204 18.62 -6.70 -7.44
N TYR A 205 19.80 -6.43 -6.87
CA TYR A 205 20.18 -6.96 -5.56
C TYR A 205 19.21 -6.52 -4.45
N LEU A 206 18.79 -5.25 -4.44
CA LEU A 206 17.86 -4.71 -3.45
C LEU A 206 16.44 -5.28 -3.60
N VAL A 207 15.93 -5.38 -4.84
CA VAL A 207 14.56 -5.82 -5.11
C VAL A 207 14.42 -7.34 -4.99
N THR A 208 15.37 -8.10 -5.55
CA THR A 208 15.26 -9.58 -5.63
C THR A 208 15.81 -10.31 -4.41
N GLY A 209 16.37 -9.60 -3.43
CA GLY A 209 17.01 -10.22 -2.25
C GLY A 209 18.35 -10.88 -2.58
N GLY A 210 19.00 -10.43 -3.65
CA GLY A 210 20.30 -10.89 -4.12
C GLY A 210 20.29 -12.22 -4.86
N THR A 211 19.29 -12.41 -5.71
CA THR A 211 19.31 -13.40 -6.78
C THR A 211 20.45 -13.04 -7.72
N THR A 212 21.52 -13.84 -7.72
CA THR A 212 22.65 -13.62 -8.64
C THR A 212 22.28 -14.13 -10.03
N PRO A 213 22.90 -13.60 -11.11
CA PRO A 213 22.71 -14.15 -12.46
C PRO A 213 23.04 -15.65 -12.57
N VAL A 214 23.92 -16.14 -11.69
CA VAL A 214 24.23 -17.58 -11.57
C VAL A 214 23.03 -18.37 -11.07
N LEU A 215 22.27 -17.82 -10.12
CA LEU A 215 21.07 -18.44 -9.57
C LEU A 215 19.93 -18.46 -10.60
N GLU A 216 19.80 -17.40 -11.39
CA GLU A 216 18.86 -17.33 -12.52
C GLU A 216 19.23 -18.35 -13.61
N LYS A 217 20.52 -18.43 -13.96
CA LYS A 217 21.03 -19.40 -14.94
C LYS A 217 20.80 -20.84 -14.46
N TRP A 218 21.04 -21.13 -13.18
CA TRP A 218 20.75 -22.44 -12.61
C TRP A 218 19.25 -22.76 -12.63
N ALA A 219 18.38 -21.79 -12.27
CA ALA A 219 16.94 -21.95 -12.40
C ALA A 219 16.50 -22.20 -13.86
N SER A 220 17.13 -21.53 -14.83
CA SER A 220 16.83 -21.73 -16.27
C SER A 220 17.21 -23.12 -16.80
N TYR A 221 18.13 -23.81 -16.13
CA TYR A 221 18.49 -25.20 -16.44
C TYR A 221 17.56 -26.23 -15.78
N GLY A 222 16.45 -25.80 -15.16
CA GLY A 222 15.58 -26.68 -14.39
C GLY A 222 16.14 -27.02 -13.00
N GLY A 223 17.12 -26.26 -12.51
CA GLY A 223 17.65 -26.39 -11.15
C GLY A 223 16.57 -26.05 -10.12
N GLU A 224 16.08 -27.06 -9.42
CA GLU A 224 15.11 -26.93 -8.34
C GLU A 224 15.80 -26.74 -6.98
N PHE A 225 15.31 -25.79 -6.17
CA PHE A 225 15.85 -25.43 -4.84
C PHE A 225 15.48 -26.46 -3.76
N TYR A 226 15.81 -27.73 -3.95
CA TYR A 226 15.59 -28.75 -2.93
C TYR A 226 16.63 -28.64 -1.81
N ALA A 227 16.15 -28.47 -0.58
CA ALA A 227 16.98 -28.63 0.62
C ALA A 227 17.27 -30.11 0.96
N ASN A 228 16.41 -31.03 0.48
CA ASN A 228 16.46 -32.47 0.76
C ASN A 228 16.59 -33.26 -0.55
N LEU A 229 17.79 -33.29 -1.10
CA LEU A 229 18.15 -34.16 -2.22
C LEU A 229 18.64 -35.50 -1.66
N ASP A 230 17.72 -36.40 -1.33
CA ASP A 230 18.02 -37.83 -1.27
C ASP A 230 18.07 -38.35 -2.72
N ILE A 231 19.24 -38.20 -3.33
CA ILE A 231 19.49 -38.60 -4.71
C ILE A 231 19.83 -40.09 -4.72
N GLN A 232 18.88 -40.93 -5.11
CA GLN A 232 19.20 -42.27 -5.60
C GLN A 232 19.76 -42.21 -7.03
N ASP A 233 20.96 -42.77 -7.16
CA ASP A 233 21.59 -43.43 -8.32
C ASP A 233 21.49 -42.83 -9.73
N ASP A 234 22.34 -41.83 -10.00
CA ASP A 234 23.06 -41.71 -11.27
C ASP A 234 24.38 -40.93 -11.06
N ALA A 235 25.51 -41.43 -11.58
CA ALA A 235 26.83 -40.86 -11.34
C ALA A 235 27.00 -39.41 -11.86
N ILE A 236 26.30 -39.05 -12.95
CA ILE A 236 26.29 -37.69 -13.51
C ILE A 236 25.47 -36.74 -12.62
N ARG A 237 24.33 -37.21 -12.10
CA ARG A 237 23.49 -36.47 -11.14
C ARG A 237 24.16 -36.28 -9.78
N ARG A 238 25.11 -37.14 -9.41
CA ARG A 238 25.93 -36.97 -8.19
C ARG A 238 26.88 -35.77 -8.30
N ILE A 239 27.50 -35.53 -9.46
CA ILE A 239 28.42 -34.38 -9.65
C ILE A 239 27.63 -33.06 -9.66
N GLU A 240 26.49 -33.03 -10.37
CA GLU A 240 25.59 -31.88 -10.36
C GLU A 240 24.98 -31.65 -8.97
N GLY A 241 24.61 -32.72 -8.27
CA GLY A 241 24.14 -32.68 -6.88
C GLY A 241 25.19 -32.16 -5.90
N ASP A 242 26.46 -32.53 -6.05
CA ASP A 242 27.54 -32.05 -5.19
C ASP A 242 27.91 -30.58 -5.48
N LEU A 243 27.88 -30.16 -6.75
CA LEU A 243 28.01 -28.74 -7.12
C LEU A 243 26.85 -27.92 -6.55
N ALA A 244 25.62 -28.41 -6.68
CA ALA A 244 24.42 -27.79 -6.12
C ALA A 244 24.50 -27.71 -4.59
N LYS A 245 24.93 -28.78 -3.90
CA LYS A 245 25.15 -28.79 -2.44
C LYS A 245 26.20 -27.77 -2.02
N ARG A 246 27.33 -27.67 -2.73
CA ARG A 246 28.36 -26.64 -2.46
C ARG A 246 27.83 -25.22 -2.69
N PHE A 247 27.04 -25.02 -3.74
CA PHE A 247 26.42 -23.74 -4.07
C PHE A 247 25.35 -23.33 -3.03
N ILE A 248 24.46 -24.24 -2.65
CA ILE A 248 23.47 -24.07 -1.57
C ILE A 248 24.17 -23.79 -0.25
N ARG A 249 25.27 -24.49 0.06
CA ARG A 249 26.08 -24.23 1.24
C ARG A 249 26.67 -22.81 1.24
N ASN A 250 27.20 -22.34 0.11
CA ASN A 250 27.66 -20.95 -0.04
C ASN A 250 26.52 -19.93 0.12
N LEU A 251 25.34 -20.19 -0.45
CA LEU A 251 24.14 -19.36 -0.26
C LEU A 251 23.71 -19.32 1.21
N SER A 252 23.72 -20.47 1.89
CA SER A 252 23.38 -20.59 3.30
C SER A 252 24.39 -19.91 4.20
N GLN A 253 25.69 -19.98 3.87
CA GLN A 253 26.75 -19.29 4.62
C GLN A 253 26.67 -17.77 4.46
N ASN A 254 26.23 -17.28 3.29
CA ASN A 254 26.06 -15.85 3.02
C ASN A 254 24.65 -15.31 3.37
N LYS A 255 23.72 -16.17 3.81
CA LYS A 255 22.38 -15.78 4.25
C LYS A 255 22.41 -14.68 5.31
N TYR A 256 23.30 -14.83 6.29
CA TYR A 256 23.45 -13.93 7.44
C TYR A 256 24.22 -12.64 7.13
N LYS A 257 24.81 -12.52 5.92
CA LYS A 257 25.59 -11.34 5.53
C LYS A 257 24.79 -10.32 4.73
N ARG A 258 23.59 -10.68 4.27
CA ARG A 258 22.78 -9.81 3.41
C ARG A 258 21.84 -8.96 4.26
N PRO A 259 21.83 -7.62 4.07
CA PRO A 259 20.88 -6.78 4.76
C PRO A 259 19.44 -7.08 4.31
N GLN A 260 18.48 -6.78 5.17
CA GLN A 260 17.06 -6.83 4.86
C GLN A 260 16.50 -5.41 4.72
N LEU A 261 15.76 -5.17 3.63
CA LEU A 261 14.96 -3.97 3.48
C LEU A 261 13.75 -4.07 4.43
N ARG A 262 13.64 -3.15 5.37
CA ARG A 262 12.57 -3.12 6.37
C ARG A 262 11.97 -1.73 6.48
N GLN A 263 10.72 -1.71 6.92
CA GLN A 263 10.03 -0.52 7.36
C GLN A 263 9.88 -0.63 8.88
N MET A 264 10.56 0.24 9.62
CA MET A 264 10.61 0.22 11.08
C MET A 264 9.77 1.35 11.67
N SER A 265 9.21 1.12 12.85
CA SER A 265 8.48 2.12 13.63
C SER A 265 9.30 2.50 14.86
N PHE A 266 9.10 3.71 15.40
CA PHE A 266 9.65 4.12 16.70
C PHE A 266 9.12 3.33 17.91
N ARG A 267 8.27 2.33 17.68
CA ARG A 267 7.88 1.33 18.69
C ARG A 267 8.85 0.15 18.77
N ASP A 268 9.65 -0.05 17.73
CA ASP A 268 10.72 -1.04 17.74
C ASP A 268 11.77 -0.64 18.78
N SER A 269 12.26 -1.59 19.56
CA SER A 269 13.23 -1.33 20.64
C SER A 269 14.48 -0.60 20.16
N GLN A 270 14.94 -0.88 18.93
CA GLN A 270 16.16 -0.28 18.36
C GLN A 270 15.98 1.19 18.00
N LEU A 271 14.80 1.59 17.53
CA LEU A 271 14.51 3.00 17.21
C LEU A 271 13.96 3.76 18.43
N ALA A 272 13.35 3.05 19.37
CA ALA A 272 12.84 3.61 20.62
C ALA A 272 13.98 4.09 21.53
N SER A 273 15.09 3.35 21.62
CA SER A 273 16.29 3.76 22.37
C SER A 273 16.85 5.09 21.86
N ILE A 274 17.05 5.21 20.56
CA ILE A 274 17.54 6.43 19.88
C ILE A 274 16.64 7.63 20.19
N ARG A 275 15.32 7.41 20.20
CA ARG A 275 14.37 8.48 20.51
C ARG A 275 14.40 8.86 21.99
N ALA A 276 14.54 7.89 22.89
CA ALA A 276 14.62 8.13 24.33
C ALA A 276 15.89 8.92 24.70
N GLU A 277 17.03 8.63 24.06
CA GLU A 277 18.29 9.35 24.25
C GLU A 277 18.20 10.84 23.88
N ASN A 278 17.37 11.19 22.90
CA ASN A 278 17.19 12.57 22.47
C ASN A 278 16.17 13.36 23.34
N GLY A 279 15.57 12.73 24.36
CA GLY A 279 14.74 13.39 25.36
C GLY A 279 13.55 14.19 24.79
N ARG A 280 13.42 15.47 25.19
CA ARG A 280 12.38 16.41 24.72
C ARG A 280 12.73 17.12 23.41
N SER A 281 13.97 17.00 22.93
CA SER A 281 14.40 17.68 21.72
C SER A 281 13.81 17.01 20.48
N GLN A 282 13.44 17.80 19.48
CA GLN A 282 12.94 17.26 18.22
C GLN A 282 14.06 16.45 17.54
N LEU A 283 13.78 15.17 17.25
CA LEU A 283 14.71 14.29 16.56
C LEU A 283 14.81 14.72 15.10
N CYS A 284 16.02 15.03 14.63
CA CYS A 284 16.28 15.30 13.22
C CYS A 284 16.76 14.04 12.51
N PHE A 285 16.56 13.97 11.18
CA PHE A 285 16.91 12.79 10.39
C PHE A 285 18.41 12.49 10.42
N GLY A 286 19.28 13.50 10.40
CA GLY A 286 20.73 13.30 10.50
C GLY A 286 21.16 12.63 11.80
N LYS A 287 20.54 13.00 12.93
CA LYS A 287 20.81 12.35 14.22
C LYS A 287 20.33 10.90 14.22
N LEU A 288 19.11 10.67 13.73
CA LEU A 288 18.57 9.33 13.56
C LEU A 288 19.50 8.46 12.71
N PHE A 289 19.95 8.99 11.56
CA PHE A 289 20.84 8.29 10.63
C PHE A 289 22.17 7.91 11.31
N CYS A 290 22.85 8.85 11.93
CA CYS A 290 24.13 8.60 12.59
C CYS A 290 24.00 7.61 13.76
N GLN A 291 22.98 7.77 14.62
CA GLN A 291 22.77 6.91 15.79
C GLN A 291 22.35 5.49 15.37
N ALA A 292 21.42 5.36 14.42
CA ALA A 292 20.99 4.06 13.91
C ALA A 292 22.14 3.28 13.25
N LEU A 293 22.99 3.97 12.49
CA LEU A 293 24.14 3.36 11.83
C LEU A 293 25.23 2.94 12.83
N THR A 294 25.56 3.80 13.79
CA THR A 294 26.65 3.54 14.76
C THR A 294 26.25 2.52 15.85
N GLN A 295 25.03 2.60 16.37
CA GLN A 295 24.58 1.74 17.47
C GLN A 295 24.07 0.39 16.98
N HIS A 296 23.46 0.33 15.80
CA HIS A 296 22.74 -0.85 15.32
C HIS A 296 23.12 -1.30 13.90
N GLY A 297 24.02 -0.59 13.20
CA GLY A 297 24.36 -0.90 11.81
C GLY A 297 23.19 -0.71 10.84
N ILE A 298 22.17 0.06 11.23
CA ILE A 298 20.96 0.27 10.42
C ILE A 298 21.17 1.48 9.51
N LEU A 299 21.01 1.28 8.21
CA LEU A 299 21.10 2.36 7.22
C LEU A 299 19.70 2.91 6.92
N CYS A 300 19.40 4.12 7.38
CA CYS A 300 18.14 4.81 7.08
C CYS A 300 18.14 5.41 5.67
N LEU A 301 17.15 5.07 4.85
CA LEU A 301 17.02 5.53 3.46
C LEU A 301 16.02 6.68 3.30
N GLY A 302 15.00 6.73 4.16
CA GLY A 302 13.94 7.72 4.07
C GLY A 302 12.83 7.50 5.09
N LEU A 303 11.81 8.35 5.02
CA LEU A 303 10.67 8.35 5.93
C LEU A 303 9.37 8.08 5.15
N PHE A 304 8.44 7.39 5.80
CA PHE A 304 7.07 7.20 5.34
C PHE A 304 6.13 7.91 6.31
N ARG A 305 5.85 9.18 5.98
CA ARG A 305 5.22 10.15 6.87
C ARG A 305 3.72 10.10 6.75
N LEU A 306 3.03 10.18 7.89
CA LEU A 306 1.57 10.33 7.91
C LEU A 306 1.16 11.72 7.43
N SER A 307 0.21 11.78 6.48
CA SER A 307 -0.34 13.02 5.96
C SER A 307 -1.04 13.83 7.07
N PRO A 308 -0.97 15.17 7.02
CA PRO A 308 -1.61 16.05 8.00
C PRO A 308 -3.10 15.77 8.28
N PRO A 309 -3.99 15.58 7.28
CA PRO A 309 -5.41 15.30 7.56
C PRO A 309 -5.59 13.98 8.33
N ALA A 310 -4.75 12.98 8.05
CA ALA A 310 -4.79 11.72 8.79
C ALA A 310 -4.19 11.83 10.19
N GLN A 311 -3.24 12.75 10.43
CA GLN A 311 -2.77 13.05 11.79
C GLN A 311 -3.89 13.62 12.66
N VAL A 312 -4.72 14.53 12.11
CA VAL A 312 -5.88 15.11 12.83
C VAL A 312 -6.90 14.02 13.19
N MET A 313 -7.23 13.12 12.26
CA MET A 313 -8.12 11.99 12.54
C MET A 313 -7.54 11.03 13.59
N LEU A 314 -6.23 10.80 13.57
CA LEU A 314 -5.56 9.95 14.55
C LEU A 314 -5.64 10.56 15.96
N ASN A 315 -5.42 11.87 16.09
CA ASN A 315 -5.51 12.60 17.35
C ASN A 315 -6.96 12.63 17.89
N ALA A 316 -7.94 12.83 17.01
CA ALA A 316 -9.36 12.75 17.39
C ALA A 316 -9.76 11.34 17.90
N ARG A 317 -9.13 10.27 17.38
CA ARG A 317 -9.37 8.89 17.85
C ARG A 317 -8.74 8.63 19.23
N THR A 318 -7.61 9.25 19.56
CA THR A 318 -6.98 9.11 20.90
C THR A 318 -7.76 9.83 21.99
N ASP A 319 -8.41 10.96 21.66
CA ASP A 319 -9.21 11.73 22.63
C ASP A 319 -10.51 11.01 23.04
N ILE A 320 -11.10 10.22 22.14
CA ILE A 320 -12.29 9.39 22.45
C ILE A 320 -11.96 8.28 23.46
N PHE A 321 -10.70 7.83 23.54
CA PHE A 321 -10.25 6.81 24.50
C PHE A 321 -9.77 7.38 25.84
N TRP A 322 -9.48 8.69 25.93
CA TRP A 322 -8.97 9.36 27.15
C TRP A 322 -10.00 10.19 27.92
N SER A 323 -11.29 9.92 27.75
CA SER A 323 -12.32 10.50 28.63
C SER A 323 -12.96 9.42 29.51
N PRO A 324 -12.44 9.28 30.74
CA PRO A 324 -13.34 9.31 31.88
C PRO A 324 -12.79 10.18 33.02
N LEU A 325 -13.71 10.82 33.75
CA LEU A 325 -13.52 11.72 34.89
C LEU A 325 -13.08 13.16 34.59
N LYS A 326 -14.08 14.02 34.39
CA LYS A 326 -14.29 15.19 35.27
C LYS A 326 -15.78 15.53 35.27
N LYS A 327 -16.51 15.05 36.28
CA LYS A 327 -17.81 15.61 36.68
C LYS A 327 -17.61 16.49 37.91
N HIS A 328 -18.22 17.66 37.83
CA HIS A 328 -18.66 18.56 38.90
C HIS A 328 -17.64 19.44 39.65
N ALA A 329 -17.67 20.72 39.30
CA ALA A 329 -17.74 21.82 40.27
C ALA A 329 -18.63 22.94 39.70
N HIS A 330 -19.35 23.61 40.59
CA HIS A 330 -20.54 24.45 40.42
C HIS A 330 -20.37 25.80 39.67
N GLU A 331 -21.41 26.16 38.90
CA GLU A 331 -22.24 27.39 38.96
C GLU A 331 -21.60 28.80 39.12
N VAL A 332 -21.94 29.74 38.19
CA VAL A 332 -22.74 30.98 38.43
C VAL A 332 -22.62 31.99 37.25
N LEU A 333 -23.80 32.43 36.76
CA LEU A 333 -24.23 33.64 36.00
C LEU A 333 -23.46 34.21 34.78
N GLY A 334 -24.22 34.48 33.70
CA GLY A 334 -24.01 35.63 32.81
C GLY A 334 -24.34 35.42 31.31
N GLN A 335 -25.59 35.64 30.89
CA GLN A 335 -25.94 35.99 29.49
C GLN A 335 -25.55 37.46 29.21
N PRO A 336 -25.22 37.90 27.97
CA PRO A 336 -26.24 38.21 26.93
C PRO A 336 -25.78 38.02 25.44
N VAL A 337 -26.67 37.61 24.53
CA VAL A 337 -27.44 38.38 23.49
C VAL A 337 -26.67 38.72 22.19
N LEU A 338 -27.22 38.25 21.08
CA LEU A 338 -26.92 38.56 19.66
C LEU A 338 -27.37 39.99 19.27
N PRO A 339 -26.85 40.55 18.16
CA PRO A 339 -27.72 41.38 17.33
C PRO A 339 -27.72 41.03 15.83
N HIS A 340 -28.85 41.36 15.22
CA HIS A 340 -29.24 41.22 13.83
C HIS A 340 -29.53 42.63 13.23
N ASN A 341 -29.77 42.67 11.90
CA ASN A 341 -30.20 43.79 11.02
C ASN A 341 -29.07 44.58 10.31
N GLN A 342 -28.92 44.57 8.97
CA GLN A 342 -29.77 45.02 7.82
C GLN A 342 -30.00 46.55 7.76
N SER A 343 -29.45 47.28 6.77
CA SER A 343 -30.04 47.57 5.43
C SER A 343 -29.38 48.75 4.69
N ALA A 344 -29.22 48.61 3.36
CA ALA A 344 -29.36 49.56 2.23
C ALA A 344 -28.60 50.91 2.15
N CYS A 345 -27.89 51.13 1.02
CA CYS A 345 -28.15 52.15 -0.01
C CYS A 345 -27.06 52.16 -1.13
N SER A 346 -27.48 52.33 -2.39
CA SER A 346 -26.69 52.71 -3.60
C SER A 346 -26.96 54.22 -3.91
N PRO A 347 -26.45 54.94 -4.96
CA PRO A 347 -25.97 54.53 -6.31
C PRO A 347 -24.82 55.39 -6.97
N GLU A 348 -24.61 55.23 -8.31
CA GLU A 348 -23.92 56.10 -9.33
C GLU A 348 -22.37 56.06 -9.46
N ASP A 349 -21.66 56.20 -10.60
CA ASP A 349 -21.87 56.10 -12.07
C ASP A 349 -20.49 56.19 -12.81
N ILE A 350 -20.25 55.34 -13.86
CA ILE A 350 -19.58 55.60 -15.19
C ILE A 350 -18.04 55.93 -15.27
N PRO A 351 -17.25 55.66 -16.37
CA PRO A 351 -17.47 54.93 -17.65
C PRO A 351 -16.42 53.84 -18.07
N GLN A 352 -16.88 53.11 -19.11
CA GLN A 352 -16.28 52.23 -20.12
C GLN A 352 -14.91 52.56 -20.74
N VAL A 353 -14.20 51.51 -21.20
CA VAL A 353 -13.53 51.45 -22.52
C VAL A 353 -13.68 50.04 -23.14
N GLN A 354 -14.21 50.00 -24.36
CA GLN A 354 -14.29 48.84 -25.27
C GLN A 354 -12.98 48.63 -26.02
N CYS A 355 -12.69 47.38 -26.41
CA CYS A 355 -12.11 47.11 -27.73
C CYS A 355 -12.51 45.72 -28.24
N SER A 356 -12.94 45.70 -29.50
CA SER A 356 -13.59 44.62 -30.22
C SER A 356 -12.72 44.02 -31.32
N SER A 357 -12.90 42.74 -31.64
CA SER A 357 -12.84 42.20 -33.03
C SER A 357 -13.43 40.77 -33.04
N LYS A 358 -14.68 40.57 -33.52
CA LYS A 358 -15.09 40.06 -34.86
C LYS A 358 -14.44 38.70 -35.23
N ALA A 359 -15.19 37.59 -35.10
CA ALA A 359 -15.99 36.90 -36.14
C ALA A 359 -15.17 35.78 -36.84
N SER A 360 -15.58 34.51 -36.85
CA SER A 360 -16.63 33.99 -37.75
C SER A 360 -17.19 32.63 -37.30
N SER A 361 -18.40 32.36 -37.77
CA SER A 361 -19.25 31.18 -37.54
C SER A 361 -18.93 30.00 -38.47
N VAL A 362 -19.12 28.76 -38.00
CA VAL A 362 -19.76 27.68 -38.78
C VAL A 362 -20.65 26.84 -37.86
N ARG A 363 -21.90 26.68 -38.26
CA ARG A 363 -22.93 25.80 -37.68
C ARG A 363 -22.65 24.36 -38.11
N GLU A 364 -22.79 23.41 -37.19
CA GLU A 364 -23.27 22.08 -37.52
C GLU A 364 -24.18 21.56 -36.40
N GLN A 365 -25.37 21.12 -36.80
CA GLN A 365 -26.44 20.61 -35.95
C GLN A 365 -26.26 19.10 -35.79
N ALA A 366 -26.31 18.59 -34.56
CA ALA A 366 -26.75 17.23 -34.29
C ALA A 366 -27.42 17.17 -32.91
N GLN A 367 -28.70 16.81 -32.94
CA GLN A 367 -29.59 16.65 -31.78
C GLN A 367 -29.18 15.44 -30.94
N LEU A 368 -29.15 15.59 -29.62
CA LEU A 368 -29.14 14.48 -28.66
C LEU A 368 -30.30 14.68 -27.67
N PRO A 369 -31.12 13.63 -27.39
CA PRO A 369 -32.28 13.76 -26.53
C PRO A 369 -31.91 13.81 -25.04
N SER A 370 -32.55 14.73 -24.34
CA SER A 370 -32.53 14.85 -22.88
C SER A 370 -33.28 13.70 -22.22
N PHE A 371 -32.61 12.92 -21.37
CA PHE A 371 -33.27 12.10 -20.36
C PHE A 371 -32.95 12.67 -18.99
N ALA A 372 -33.87 13.48 -18.47
CA ALA A 372 -33.90 13.89 -17.08
C ALA A 372 -34.42 12.71 -16.24
N ALA A 373 -33.59 12.19 -15.34
CA ALA A 373 -34.01 11.27 -14.30
C ALA A 373 -33.67 11.89 -12.95
N SER A 374 -34.69 12.48 -12.33
CA SER A 374 -34.70 13.01 -10.98
C SER A 374 -34.40 11.91 -9.96
N LEU A 375 -33.26 11.98 -9.27
CA LEU A 375 -33.00 11.17 -8.08
C LEU A 375 -33.22 12.03 -6.83
N HIS A 376 -34.37 11.78 -6.20
CA HIS A 376 -34.80 12.33 -4.93
C HIS A 376 -33.97 11.70 -3.80
N VAL A 377 -33.33 12.52 -2.97
CA VAL A 377 -32.59 12.10 -1.77
C VAL A 377 -33.59 11.97 -0.61
N PRO A 378 -33.75 10.79 0.04
CA PRO A 378 -34.58 10.70 1.25
C PRO A 378 -33.81 11.23 2.46
N GLN A 379 -34.44 12.17 3.16
CA GLN A 379 -33.98 12.72 4.43
C GLN A 379 -34.02 11.68 5.56
N THR A 380 -33.03 11.77 6.44
CA THR A 380 -32.82 10.96 7.63
C THR A 380 -33.91 11.17 8.67
N VAL A 381 -34.65 10.10 9.01
CA VAL A 381 -35.52 10.05 10.19
C VAL A 381 -34.69 9.59 11.39
N SER A 382 -34.54 10.50 12.35
CA SER A 382 -33.98 10.26 13.69
C SER A 382 -34.97 9.43 14.51
N SER A 383 -34.53 8.28 15.04
CA SER A 383 -35.24 7.58 16.11
C SER A 383 -34.30 7.31 17.28
N LYS A 384 -34.70 7.83 18.44
CA LYS A 384 -34.11 7.64 19.76
C LYS A 384 -34.23 6.16 20.16
N ILE A 385 -33.15 5.54 20.63
CA ILE A 385 -33.22 4.29 21.38
C ILE A 385 -32.38 4.45 22.65
N ASP A 386 -33.01 4.05 23.75
CA ASP A 386 -32.62 4.25 25.13
C ASP A 386 -31.31 3.59 25.56
N SER A 387 -30.69 4.23 26.54
CA SER A 387 -29.50 3.78 27.25
C SER A 387 -29.89 3.05 28.52
N ARG A 388 -29.51 1.77 28.65
CA ARG A 388 -29.29 1.07 29.92
C ARG A 388 -28.76 -0.34 29.64
N THR A 389 -27.45 -0.54 29.84
CA THR A 389 -26.86 -1.57 30.72
C THR A 389 -25.33 -1.45 30.59
N ILE A 390 -24.72 -1.00 31.68
CA ILE A 390 -23.26 -0.95 31.90
C ILE A 390 -22.82 -2.34 32.34
N LEU A 391 -21.81 -2.91 31.70
CA LEU A 391 -20.84 -3.78 32.38
C LEU A 391 -19.44 -3.36 31.96
N SER A 392 -18.80 -2.62 32.86
CA SER A 392 -17.41 -2.20 32.82
C SER A 392 -16.49 -3.38 33.10
N PHE A 393 -15.67 -3.77 32.13
CA PHE A 393 -14.45 -4.52 32.39
C PHE A 393 -13.29 -3.81 31.71
N GLY A 394 -12.44 -3.19 32.55
CA GLY A 394 -11.18 -2.60 32.13
C GLY A 394 -10.19 -3.70 31.77
N CYS A 395 -9.75 -3.71 30.51
CA CYS A 395 -8.57 -4.46 30.09
C CYS A 395 -7.63 -3.49 29.37
N ARG A 396 -6.47 -3.23 29.95
CA ARG A 396 -5.37 -2.51 29.29
C ARG A 396 -4.89 -3.39 28.13
N VAL A 397 -5.32 -3.09 26.91
CA VAL A 397 -4.81 -3.75 25.70
C VAL A 397 -3.46 -3.11 25.36
N ALA A 398 -2.39 -3.83 25.71
CA ALA A 398 -1.07 -3.56 25.19
C ALA A 398 -1.01 -3.99 23.71
N GLY A 399 -0.45 -3.12 22.86
CA GLY A 399 0.12 -3.53 21.57
C GLY A 399 -0.82 -3.51 20.36
N GLU A 400 -1.32 -2.35 19.94
CA GLU A 400 -1.87 -2.19 18.59
C GLU A 400 -0.83 -1.59 17.64
N PRO A 401 -0.35 -2.26 16.58
CA PRO A 401 0.34 -1.61 15.46
C PRO A 401 -0.60 -0.65 14.71
N ASN A 402 -0.16 0.59 14.44
CA ASN A 402 -0.94 1.63 13.76
C ASN A 402 -1.15 1.33 12.25
N TYR A 403 -1.90 0.27 11.93
CA TYR A 403 -2.41 -0.04 10.59
C TYR A 403 -3.53 0.88 10.04
N PRO A 404 -4.31 1.66 10.82
CA PRO A 404 -5.42 2.44 10.26
C PRO A 404 -5.00 3.64 9.38
N ALA A 405 -3.71 3.79 9.10
CA ALA A 405 -3.13 4.98 8.47
C ALA A 405 -2.18 4.67 7.30
N ALA A 406 -2.10 3.41 6.84
CA ALA A 406 -1.16 3.03 5.78
C ALA A 406 -1.42 3.80 4.47
N ASN A 407 -2.69 3.93 4.09
CA ASN A 407 -3.11 4.61 2.85
C ASN A 407 -3.11 6.15 2.96
N SER A 408 -2.66 6.70 4.08
CA SER A 408 -2.60 8.15 4.29
C SER A 408 -1.18 8.62 4.53
N ARG A 409 -0.17 7.82 4.19
CA ARG A 409 1.24 8.14 4.34
C ARG A 409 1.89 8.40 2.99
N TYR A 410 2.95 9.20 2.95
CA TYR A 410 3.72 9.47 1.74
C TYR A 410 5.22 9.30 1.99
N VAL A 411 5.97 8.97 0.94
CA VAL A 411 7.41 8.70 1.01
C VAL A 411 8.21 10.00 0.92
N ILE A 412 9.23 10.11 1.75
CA ILE A 412 10.26 11.16 1.71
C ILE A 412 11.60 10.45 1.59
N THR A 413 12.18 10.46 0.40
CA THR A 413 13.48 9.86 0.11
C THR A 413 14.62 10.83 0.44
N ASN A 414 15.69 10.33 1.05
CA ASN A 414 16.90 11.10 1.35
C ASN A 414 16.64 12.51 1.95
N PRO A 415 15.89 12.61 3.07
CA PRO A 415 15.60 13.90 3.67
C PRO A 415 16.87 14.62 4.17
N PRO A 416 16.88 15.97 4.18
CA PRO A 416 18.00 16.75 4.72
C PRO A 416 18.35 16.41 6.17
N ILE A 417 19.58 16.73 6.59
CA ILE A 417 20.12 16.43 7.92
C ILE A 417 19.24 17.00 9.04
N ASP A 418 18.77 18.24 8.88
CA ASP A 418 17.95 18.94 9.88
C ASP A 418 16.45 18.62 9.78
N PHE A 419 16.06 17.69 8.90
CA PHE A 419 14.66 17.40 8.67
C PHE A 419 14.02 16.79 9.91
N PRO A 420 12.90 17.34 10.42
CA PRO A 420 12.28 16.87 11.65
C PRO A 420 11.67 15.49 11.45
N VAL A 421 11.80 14.63 12.47
CA VAL A 421 11.25 13.27 12.49
C VAL A 421 10.18 13.17 13.58
N TYR A 422 9.01 12.64 13.22
CA TYR A 422 7.89 12.49 14.13
C TYR A 422 7.76 11.05 14.62
N GLY A 423 7.19 10.89 15.83
CA GLY A 423 6.95 9.57 16.41
C GLY A 423 6.02 8.66 15.61
N THR A 424 5.18 9.26 14.77
CA THR A 424 4.29 8.56 13.85
C THR A 424 4.97 8.14 12.57
N ASP A 425 6.15 8.65 12.25
CA ASP A 425 6.87 8.31 11.02
C ASP A 425 7.32 6.84 11.06
N LEU A 426 7.35 6.23 9.87
CA LEU A 426 7.95 4.91 9.67
C LEU A 426 9.24 5.12 8.87
N VAL A 427 10.29 4.39 9.19
CA VAL A 427 11.61 4.57 8.58
C VAL A 427 11.85 3.44 7.60
N PHE A 428 12.15 3.76 6.34
CA PHE A 428 12.69 2.78 5.40
C PHE A 428 14.18 2.63 5.67
N CYS A 429 14.63 1.41 5.91
CA CYS A 429 16.02 1.14 6.25
C CYS A 429 16.51 -0.22 5.74
N LEU A 430 17.82 -0.32 5.57
CA LEU A 430 18.51 -1.59 5.47
C LEU A 430 18.99 -1.98 6.86
N THR A 431 18.55 -3.14 7.31
CA THR A 431 18.91 -3.71 8.61
C THR A 431 19.89 -4.85 8.42
N PRO A 432 20.92 -5.00 9.25
CA PRO A 432 21.76 -6.19 9.23
C PRO A 432 20.93 -7.42 9.61
N HIS A 433 21.36 -8.60 9.17
CA HIS A 433 20.75 -9.83 9.63
C HIS A 433 21.06 -10.00 11.12
N SER A 434 20.02 -10.19 11.94
CA SER A 434 20.12 -10.35 13.40
C SER A 434 20.14 -11.80 13.82
#